data_AF-A0A6B2C436-F1
#
_entry.id   AF-A0A6B2C436-F1
#
_cell.length_a   1.000
_cell.length_b   1.000
_cell.length_c   1.000
_cell.angle_alpha   90.00
_cell.angle_beta   90.00
_cell.angle_gamma   90.00
#
_symmetry.space_group_name_H-M   'P 1'
#
loop_
_entity.id
_entity.type
_entity.pdbx_description
1 polymer ?
#
loop_
_entity_poly.entity_id
_entity_poly.type
_entity_poly.pdbx_seq_one_letter_code
_entity_poly.pdbx_strand_id
1 'polypeptide(L)'
;RARDEGFIAVAHAGEEAPAEYVWEAIKLLKVSRIDHGYHMFEDQSLVNYVVQNKIPVTMCPLASVAVEYFKDIKEVPVKKALDLGIIVSINSDDPAYFGGYINENYEAIAEALNLNFSEIKQIAKNSFLSSFWSSKEKYISNLEKI
;
A
#
# COMPACT_ATOMS: atom_id res chain seq x y z
N ARG A 1 16.00 2.75 -18.84
CA ARG A 1 16.19 1.36 -19.31
C ARG A 1 14.98 0.47 -19.06
N ALA A 2 14.64 0.08 -17.82
CA ALA A 2 13.53 -0.85 -17.57
C ALA A 2 12.20 -0.44 -18.25
N ARG A 3 11.80 0.83 -18.11
CA ARG A 3 10.60 1.36 -18.76
C ARG A 3 10.72 1.46 -20.28
N ASP A 4 11.91 1.74 -20.80
CA ASP A 4 12.17 1.78 -22.25
C ASP A 4 12.09 0.37 -22.86
N GLU A 5 12.30 -0.67 -22.05
CA GLU A 5 12.15 -2.08 -22.39
C GLU A 5 10.71 -2.61 -22.12
N GLY A 6 9.78 -1.74 -21.71
CA GLY A 6 8.37 -2.10 -21.50
C GLY A 6 8.04 -2.68 -20.12
N PHE A 7 9.00 -2.74 -19.19
CA PHE A 7 8.74 -3.16 -17.81
C PHE A 7 8.02 -2.07 -17.01
N ILE A 8 7.14 -2.53 -16.12
CA ILE A 8 6.45 -1.66 -15.16
C ILE A 8 7.40 -1.37 -14.00
N ALA A 9 7.60 -0.08 -13.71
CA ALA A 9 8.45 0.35 -12.61
C ALA A 9 7.65 0.43 -11.30
N VAL A 10 8.22 -0.12 -10.24
CA VAL A 10 7.81 0.06 -8.84
C VAL A 10 9.06 0.37 -8.03
N ALA A 11 8.91 0.98 -6.86
CA ALA A 11 10.04 1.24 -5.98
C ALA A 11 9.60 1.17 -4.52
N HIS A 12 10.47 0.60 -3.68
CA HIS A 12 10.46 0.89 -2.25
C HIS A 12 10.84 2.36 -2.06
N ALA A 13 9.97 3.13 -1.44
CA ALA A 13 10.22 4.53 -1.15
C ALA A 13 9.34 4.97 0.02
N GLY A 14 9.88 5.82 0.89
CA GLY A 14 9.15 6.30 2.05
C GLY A 14 9.02 5.26 3.17
N GLU A 15 9.80 4.17 3.15
CA GLU A 15 9.89 3.22 4.27
C GLU A 15 10.84 3.76 5.34
N GLU A 16 12.14 3.83 5.07
CA GLU A 16 13.16 4.43 5.96
C GLU A 16 13.55 5.85 5.55
N ALA A 17 13.34 6.18 4.27
CA ALA A 17 13.77 7.44 3.64
C ALA A 17 12.64 8.48 3.66
N PRO A 18 12.97 9.79 3.63
CA PRO A 18 11.98 10.86 3.73
C PRO A 18 11.04 10.92 2.52
N ALA A 19 9.95 11.69 2.66
CA ALA A 19 8.96 11.94 1.61
C ALA A 19 9.55 12.39 0.25
N GLU A 20 10.71 13.06 0.27
CA GLU A 20 11.44 13.47 -0.95
C GLU A 20 11.76 12.26 -1.85
N TYR A 21 12.11 11.11 -1.28
CA TYR A 21 12.45 9.93 -2.07
C TYR A 21 11.21 9.32 -2.73
N VAL A 22 10.04 9.51 -2.12
CA VAL A 22 8.76 9.16 -2.75
C VAL A 22 8.50 10.09 -3.94
N TRP A 23 8.78 11.39 -3.82
CA TRP A 23 8.72 12.31 -4.96
C TRP A 23 9.68 11.89 -6.08
N GLU A 24 10.91 11.53 -5.77
CA GLU A 24 11.89 11.07 -6.74
C GLU A 24 11.43 9.79 -7.44
N ALA A 25 10.91 8.81 -6.70
CA ALA A 25 10.32 7.60 -7.27
C ALA A 25 9.18 7.94 -8.25
N ILE A 26 8.30 8.86 -7.89
CA ILE A 26 7.18 9.30 -8.74
C ILE A 26 7.69 10.09 -9.98
N LYS A 27 8.57 11.06 -9.80
CA LYS A 27 8.90 12.06 -10.83
C LYS A 27 10.05 11.62 -11.73
N LEU A 28 11.08 11.01 -11.15
CA LEU A 28 12.28 10.59 -11.86
C LEU A 28 12.09 9.17 -12.40
N LEU A 29 11.73 8.22 -11.54
CA LEU A 29 11.57 6.82 -11.93
C LEU A 29 10.23 6.56 -12.64
N LYS A 30 9.22 7.41 -12.39
CA LYS A 30 7.86 7.29 -12.94
C LYS A 30 7.23 5.95 -12.61
N VAL A 31 7.32 5.59 -11.33
CA VAL A 31 6.75 4.34 -10.81
C VAL A 31 5.24 4.31 -10.98
N SER A 32 4.71 3.11 -11.22
CA SER A 32 3.27 2.83 -11.28
C SER A 32 2.68 2.45 -9.92
N ARG A 33 3.54 2.21 -8.92
CA ARG A 33 3.18 1.92 -7.51
C ARG A 33 4.36 2.27 -6.60
N ILE A 34 4.06 2.76 -5.40
CA ILE A 34 5.02 2.96 -4.32
C ILE A 34 4.89 1.78 -3.36
N ASP A 35 5.99 1.14 -3.02
CA ASP A 35 5.99 0.11 -2.00
C ASP A 35 6.38 0.75 -0.64
N HIS A 36 5.62 0.44 0.42
CA HIS A 36 5.63 1.02 1.78
C HIS A 36 5.05 2.43 1.93
N GLY A 37 5.77 3.46 1.48
CA GLY A 37 5.28 4.84 1.46
C GLY A 37 4.94 5.49 2.81
N TYR A 38 5.37 4.96 3.96
CA TYR A 38 5.00 5.47 5.29
C TYR A 38 5.34 6.96 5.52
N HIS A 39 6.55 7.40 5.17
CA HIS A 39 6.98 8.80 5.30
C HIS A 39 6.27 9.74 4.31
N MET A 40 5.48 9.24 3.35
CA MET A 40 4.72 10.13 2.46
C MET A 40 3.77 11.06 3.22
N PHE A 41 3.29 10.61 4.39
CA PHE A 41 2.34 11.35 5.22
C PHE A 41 2.93 12.57 5.91
N GLU A 42 4.24 12.78 5.84
CA GLU A 42 4.94 13.97 6.32
C GLU A 42 4.78 15.16 5.35
N ASP A 43 4.44 14.90 4.09
CA ASP A 43 4.19 15.91 3.06
C ASP A 43 2.75 15.83 2.53
N GLN A 44 1.93 16.79 2.96
CA GLN A 44 0.53 16.85 2.51
C GLN A 44 0.39 17.06 0.99
N SER A 45 1.35 17.74 0.35
CA SER A 45 1.34 17.95 -1.11
C SER A 45 1.56 16.62 -1.84
N LEU A 46 2.44 15.77 -1.32
CA LEU A 46 2.67 14.43 -1.83
C LEU A 46 1.43 13.54 -1.66
N VAL A 47 0.82 13.55 -0.48
CA VAL A 47 -0.44 12.84 -0.22
C VAL A 47 -1.51 13.24 -1.24
N ASN A 48 -1.73 14.56 -1.42
CA ASN A 48 -2.70 15.07 -2.37
C ASN A 48 -2.39 14.62 -3.80
N TYR A 49 -1.11 14.66 -4.19
CA TYR A 49 -0.69 14.23 -5.52
C TYR A 49 -0.94 12.73 -5.74
N VAL A 50 -0.61 11.88 -4.77
CA VAL A 50 -0.85 10.43 -4.82
C VAL A 50 -2.33 10.11 -4.98
N VAL A 51 -3.20 10.77 -4.22
CA VAL A 51 -4.65 10.60 -4.30
C VAL A 51 -5.18 11.04 -5.67
N GLN A 52 -4.82 12.26 -6.11
CA GLN A 52 -5.28 12.83 -7.38
C GLN A 52 -4.87 11.98 -8.58
N ASN A 53 -3.64 11.45 -8.56
CA ASN A 53 -3.11 10.65 -9.65
C ASN A 53 -3.38 9.15 -9.48
N LYS A 54 -4.11 8.74 -8.43
CA LYS A 54 -4.46 7.35 -8.13
C LYS A 54 -3.23 6.43 -8.11
N ILE A 55 -2.12 6.91 -7.55
CA ILE A 55 -0.89 6.12 -7.42
C ILE A 55 -1.10 5.13 -6.28
N PRO A 56 -1.04 3.81 -6.52
CA PRO A 56 -1.22 2.83 -5.46
C PRO A 56 -0.02 2.82 -4.50
N VAL A 57 -0.30 2.48 -3.25
CA VAL A 57 0.70 2.35 -2.17
C VAL A 57 0.53 0.98 -1.52
N THR A 58 1.60 0.21 -1.36
CA THR A 58 1.55 -1.03 -0.55
C THR A 58 1.96 -0.72 0.88
N MET A 59 1.39 -1.45 1.85
CA MET A 59 1.84 -1.41 3.24
C MET A 59 1.98 -2.83 3.76
N CYS A 60 2.98 -3.05 4.61
CA CYS A 60 3.31 -4.36 5.19
C CYS A 60 3.22 -4.30 6.73
N PRO A 61 2.01 -4.33 7.32
CA PRO A 61 1.80 -4.02 8.74
C PRO A 61 2.65 -4.86 9.70
N LEU A 62 2.61 -6.20 9.57
CA LEU A 62 3.36 -7.08 10.46
C LEU A 62 4.87 -6.94 10.28
N ALA A 63 5.35 -6.84 9.04
CA ALA A 63 6.77 -6.62 8.74
C ALA A 63 7.26 -5.29 9.33
N SER A 64 6.49 -4.21 9.14
CA SER A 64 6.84 -2.87 9.65
C SER A 64 6.93 -2.79 11.17
N VAL A 65 6.16 -3.62 11.89
CA VAL A 65 6.29 -3.76 13.35
C VAL A 65 7.47 -4.66 13.72
N ALA A 66 7.70 -5.74 12.97
CA ALA A 66 8.80 -6.67 13.22
C ALA A 66 10.19 -6.03 13.05
N VAL A 67 10.33 -5.04 12.16
CA VAL A 67 11.56 -4.24 12.02
C VAL A 67 11.61 -3.02 12.95
N GLU A 68 10.68 -2.94 13.91
CA GLU A 68 10.56 -1.84 14.89
C GLU A 68 10.36 -0.45 14.28
N TYR A 69 9.95 -0.37 13.01
CA TYR A 69 9.63 0.90 12.38
C TYR A 69 8.37 1.52 12.99
N PHE A 70 7.36 0.68 13.26
CA PHE A 70 6.23 1.00 14.14
C PHE A 70 6.27 0.14 15.39
N LYS A 71 5.83 0.69 16.53
CA LYS A 71 5.77 -0.06 17.79
C LYS A 71 4.54 -0.95 17.89
N ASP A 72 3.47 -0.54 17.22
CA ASP A 72 2.18 -1.21 17.24
C ASP A 72 1.50 -1.05 15.88
N ILE A 73 0.69 -2.04 15.48
CA ILE A 73 -0.07 -2.01 14.23
C ILE A 73 -1.00 -0.79 14.15
N LYS A 74 -1.46 -0.27 15.29
CA LYS A 74 -2.26 0.96 15.38
C LYS A 74 -1.56 2.20 14.84
N GLU A 75 -0.24 2.19 14.80
CA GLU A 75 0.57 3.30 14.28
C GLU A 75 0.73 3.22 12.75
N VAL A 76 0.52 2.04 12.16
CA VAL A 76 0.63 1.84 10.71
C VAL A 76 -0.52 2.59 10.02
N PRO A 77 -0.25 3.49 9.06
CA PRO A 77 -1.24 4.45 8.55
C PRO A 77 -2.23 3.87 7.53
N VAL A 78 -2.64 2.60 7.66
CA VAL A 78 -3.58 1.92 6.75
C VAL A 78 -4.95 2.62 6.75
N LYS A 79 -5.53 2.83 7.93
CA LYS A 79 -6.85 3.47 8.07
C LYS A 79 -6.82 4.91 7.55
N LYS A 80 -5.77 5.65 7.91
CA LYS A 80 -5.51 7.00 7.39
C LYS A 80 -5.44 7.02 5.86
N ALA A 81 -4.73 6.07 5.25
CA ALA A 81 -4.61 5.97 3.80
C ALA A 81 -5.99 5.73 3.14
N LEU A 82 -6.78 4.81 3.70
CA LEU A 82 -8.15 4.55 3.22
C LEU A 82 -9.04 5.79 3.31
N ASP A 83 -9.03 6.48 4.44
CA ASP A 83 -9.87 7.67 4.67
C ASP A 83 -9.53 8.82 3.74
N LEU A 84 -8.25 8.92 3.32
CA LEU A 84 -7.79 9.89 2.34
C LEU A 84 -8.07 9.47 0.88
N GLY A 85 -8.61 8.28 0.66
CA GLY A 85 -8.88 7.75 -0.68
C GLY A 85 -7.64 7.23 -1.41
N ILE A 86 -6.55 6.93 -0.70
CA ILE A 86 -5.37 6.29 -1.28
C ILE A 86 -5.73 4.85 -1.65
N ILE A 87 -5.24 4.39 -2.82
CA ILE A 87 -5.34 2.99 -3.23
C ILE A 87 -4.28 2.19 -2.46
N VAL A 88 -4.54 1.98 -1.17
CA VAL A 88 -3.67 1.20 -0.28
C VAL A 88 -3.99 -0.29 -0.38
N SER A 89 -2.96 -1.12 -0.56
CA SER A 89 -3.05 -2.59 -0.48
C SER A 89 -2.16 -3.13 0.64
N ILE A 90 -2.58 -4.27 1.22
CA ILE A 90 -1.88 -4.93 2.33
C ILE A 90 -1.10 -6.11 1.81
N ASN A 91 0.13 -6.22 2.28
CA ASN A 91 1.13 -7.18 1.82
C ASN A 91 1.87 -7.77 3.03
N SER A 92 2.46 -8.96 2.86
CA SER A 92 3.19 -9.67 3.93
C SER A 92 4.69 -9.36 3.97
N ASP A 93 5.21 -8.72 2.92
CA ASP A 93 6.64 -8.56 2.66
C ASP A 93 7.35 -9.93 2.64
N ASP A 94 8.22 -10.22 3.62
CA ASP A 94 8.92 -11.49 3.82
C ASP A 94 8.29 -12.32 4.97
N PRO A 95 7.14 -13.00 4.77
CA PRO A 95 6.40 -13.68 5.84
C PRO A 95 7.19 -14.82 6.50
N ALA A 96 8.16 -15.41 5.80
CA ALA A 96 9.04 -16.43 6.37
C ALA A 96 10.03 -15.84 7.42
N TYR A 97 10.34 -14.55 7.31
CA TYR A 97 11.27 -13.86 8.20
C TYR A 97 10.53 -13.09 9.30
N PHE A 98 9.47 -12.36 8.96
CA PHE A 98 8.70 -11.53 9.91
C PHE A 98 7.54 -12.24 10.59
N GLY A 99 7.12 -13.40 10.06
CA GLY A 99 5.91 -14.06 10.48
C GLY A 99 4.64 -13.37 9.94
N GLY A 100 3.56 -14.15 9.82
CA GLY A 100 2.27 -13.68 9.34
C GLY A 100 2.19 -13.58 7.81
N TYR A 101 1.44 -14.48 7.20
CA TYR A 101 1.08 -14.40 5.79
C TYR A 101 -0.01 -13.34 5.58
N ILE A 102 -0.58 -13.32 4.39
CA ILE A 102 -1.54 -12.29 3.99
C ILE A 102 -2.78 -12.25 4.90
N ASN A 103 -3.31 -13.40 5.31
CA ASN A 103 -4.52 -13.45 6.14
C ASN A 103 -4.26 -12.86 7.52
N GLU A 104 -3.12 -13.21 8.14
CA GLU A 104 -2.71 -12.70 9.44
C GLU A 104 -2.52 -11.18 9.40
N ASN A 105 -1.99 -10.62 8.30
CA ASN A 105 -1.91 -9.16 8.13
C ASN A 105 -3.30 -8.52 8.08
N TYR A 106 -4.27 -9.13 7.38
CA TYR A 106 -5.65 -8.64 7.31
C TYR A 106 -6.36 -8.71 8.67
N GLU A 107 -6.23 -9.83 9.38
CA GLU A 107 -6.79 -10.01 10.72
C GLU A 107 -6.22 -8.97 11.70
N ALA A 108 -4.89 -8.80 11.68
CA ALA A 108 -4.22 -7.91 12.59
C ALA A 108 -4.60 -6.43 12.38
N ILE A 109 -4.71 -5.95 11.13
CA ILE A 109 -5.18 -4.58 10.89
C ILE A 109 -6.68 -4.41 11.17
N ALA A 110 -7.49 -5.44 10.93
CA ALA A 110 -8.93 -5.38 11.17
C ALA A 110 -9.21 -5.17 12.66
N GLU A 111 -8.53 -5.95 13.51
CA GLU A 111 -8.61 -5.83 14.96
C GLU A 111 -7.98 -4.53 15.46
N ALA A 112 -6.72 -4.26 15.08
CA ALA A 112 -5.97 -3.12 15.62
C ALA A 112 -6.59 -1.77 15.26
N LEU A 113 -7.08 -1.62 14.03
CA LEU A 113 -7.61 -0.36 13.50
C LEU A 113 -9.16 -0.30 13.52
N ASN A 114 -9.81 -1.32 14.09
CA ASN A 114 -11.26 -1.45 14.15
C ASN A 114 -11.93 -1.27 12.77
N LEU A 115 -11.37 -1.94 11.75
CA LEU A 115 -11.87 -1.84 10.38
C LEU A 115 -13.19 -2.59 10.24
N ASN A 116 -14.16 -1.95 9.61
CA ASN A 116 -15.41 -2.61 9.27
C ASN A 116 -15.27 -3.43 7.98
N PHE A 117 -16.29 -4.26 7.70
CA PHE A 117 -16.31 -5.12 6.53
C PHE A 117 -16.16 -4.36 5.21
N SER A 118 -16.77 -3.17 5.08
CA SER A 118 -16.66 -2.34 3.89
C SER A 118 -15.23 -1.86 3.65
N GLU A 119 -14.50 -1.53 4.71
CA GLU A 119 -13.10 -1.10 4.64
C GLU A 119 -12.18 -2.26 4.26
N ILE A 120 -12.39 -3.45 4.85
CA ILE A 120 -11.65 -4.66 4.48
C ILE A 120 -11.91 -5.04 3.01
N LYS A 121 -13.17 -4.98 2.56
CA LYS A 121 -13.55 -5.18 1.16
C LYS A 121 -12.88 -4.15 0.24
N GLN A 122 -12.77 -2.88 0.68
CA GLN A 122 -12.10 -1.84 -0.09
C GLN A 122 -10.59 -2.07 -0.19
N ILE A 123 -9.92 -2.53 0.88
CA ILE A 123 -8.50 -2.94 0.83
C ILE A 123 -8.32 -4.10 -0.16
N ALA A 124 -9.18 -5.11 -0.10
CA ALA A 124 -9.11 -6.25 -1.01
C ALA A 124 -9.30 -5.79 -2.48
N LYS A 125 -10.24 -4.88 -2.74
CA LYS A 125 -10.45 -4.26 -4.05
C LYS A 125 -9.22 -3.45 -4.50
N ASN A 126 -8.61 -2.69 -3.58
CA ASN A 126 -7.40 -1.94 -3.85
C ASN A 126 -6.23 -2.85 -4.26
N SER A 127 -6.12 -4.07 -3.71
CA SER A 127 -5.08 -5.03 -4.14
C SER A 127 -5.18 -5.40 -5.62
N PHE A 128 -6.41 -5.50 -6.15
CA PHE A 128 -6.62 -5.71 -7.58
C PHE A 128 -6.29 -4.44 -8.36
N LEU A 129 -6.74 -3.27 -7.90
CA LEU A 129 -6.43 -1.99 -8.56
C LEU A 129 -4.91 -1.74 -8.63
N SER A 130 -4.16 -2.07 -7.57
CA SER A 130 -2.71 -1.94 -7.46
C SER A 130 -1.92 -3.03 -8.18
N SER A 131 -2.58 -4.10 -8.63
CA SER A 131 -1.96 -5.16 -9.41
C SER A 131 -1.72 -4.74 -10.87
N PHE A 132 -0.71 -5.35 -11.49
CA PHE A 132 -0.45 -5.19 -12.93
C PHE A 132 -1.17 -6.21 -13.79
N TRP A 133 -2.19 -6.86 -13.23
CA TRP A 133 -2.96 -7.86 -13.96
C TRP A 133 -4.05 -7.20 -14.81
N SER A 134 -4.11 -7.57 -16.08
CA SER A 134 -5.05 -7.03 -17.07
C SER A 134 -6.47 -7.58 -16.97
N SER A 135 -6.72 -8.62 -16.18
CA SER A 135 -8.03 -9.31 -16.09
C SER A 135 -8.66 -9.22 -14.69
N LYS A 136 -8.38 -8.12 -13.99
CA LYS A 136 -8.77 -7.89 -12.60
C LYS A 136 -10.24 -7.48 -12.44
N GLU A 137 -10.90 -7.01 -13.50
CA GLU A 137 -12.28 -6.48 -13.49
C GLU A 137 -13.28 -7.52 -12.99
N LYS A 138 -13.11 -8.79 -13.38
CA LYS A 138 -13.95 -9.90 -12.92
C LYS A 138 -13.88 -10.07 -11.40
N TYR A 139 -12.69 -9.95 -10.82
CA TYR A 139 -12.46 -10.12 -9.39
C TYR A 139 -12.99 -8.94 -8.58
N ILE A 140 -12.79 -7.73 -9.09
CA ILE A 140 -13.41 -6.52 -8.54
C ILE A 140 -14.93 -6.65 -8.55
N SER A 141 -15.55 -7.08 -9.66
CA SER A 141 -16.99 -7.28 -9.76
C SER A 141 -17.51 -8.35 -8.79
N ASN A 142 -16.73 -9.40 -8.53
CA ASN A 142 -17.10 -10.42 -7.56
C ASN A 142 -17.08 -9.88 -6.13
N LEU A 143 -16.07 -9.07 -5.77
CA LEU A 143 -16.04 -8.41 -4.46
C LEU A 143 -17.27 -7.54 -4.24
N GLU A 144 -17.70 -6.79 -5.26
CA GLU A 144 -18.88 -5.91 -5.14
C GLU A 144 -20.18 -6.63 -4.76
N LYS A 145 -20.27 -7.94 -5.02
CA LYS A 145 -21.45 -8.77 -4.73
C LYS A 145 -21.48 -9.36 -3.31
N ILE A 146 -20.36 -9.29 -2.59
CA ILE A 146 -20.23 -9.70 -1.19
C ILE A 146 -20.68 -8.55 -0.30
#